data_AF-K6V508-F1
#
_entry.id   AF-K6V508-F1
#
_cell.length_a   1.000
_cell.length_b   1.000
_cell.length_c   1.000
_cell.angle_alpha   90.00
_cell.angle_beta   90.00
_cell.angle_gamma   90.00
#
_symmetry.space_group_name_H-M   'P 1'
#
loop_
_entity.id
_entity.type
_entity.pdbx_description
1 polymer ?
#
loop_
_entity_poly.entity_id
_entity_poly.type
_entity_poly.pdbx_seq_one_letter_code
_entity_poly.pdbx_strand_id
1 'polypeptide(L)'
;MLVTHLGHSCLLVEIAERRLLVDPGTFTPGFEELTDIDAVLVTHQHPDHLDQERLPYLLRRNTGARLLSDPETAAQLREHRFDVDELPSRLLWKFGDVEVRPHLGAHAVIHADMPRIGNTGLTLSAPGGMSLFHPGDALDIDPGSVDVVAVPVNAPWCAMKESVDFVRRLAPSMFIPIHDGLLAPRGRQLYVGQIDRLAGEEVSLCDLAGRGPVDLTCCRS
;
A
#
# COMPACT_ATOMS: atom_id res chain seq x y z
N MET A 1 3.58 3.01 15.47
CA MET A 1 3.53 2.26 14.20
C MET A 1 4.82 2.56 13.48
N LEU A 2 5.61 1.55 13.14
CA LEU A 2 6.80 1.74 12.31
C LEU A 2 6.47 1.38 10.87
N VAL A 3 6.90 2.20 9.93
CA VAL A 3 6.71 1.93 8.50
C VAL A 3 8.04 2.07 7.79
N THR A 4 8.35 1.08 6.94
CA THR A 4 9.47 1.12 6.01
C THR A 4 8.93 1.14 4.60
N HIS A 5 9.31 2.15 3.81
CA HIS A 5 9.10 2.14 2.36
C HIS A 5 10.21 1.32 1.71
N LEU A 6 9.86 0.13 1.22
CA LEU A 6 10.81 -0.79 0.60
C LEU A 6 11.00 -0.53 -0.90
N GLY A 7 10.19 0.36 -1.47
CA GLY A 7 10.28 0.80 -2.86
C GLY A 7 8.91 0.80 -3.52
N HIS A 8 8.68 1.75 -4.42
CA HIS A 8 7.46 1.88 -5.20
C HIS A 8 6.18 1.84 -4.34
N SER A 9 5.40 0.76 -4.39
CA SER A 9 4.17 0.58 -3.60
C SER A 9 4.35 -0.33 -2.38
N CYS A 10 5.56 -0.84 -2.13
CA CYS A 10 5.78 -1.79 -1.06
C CYS A 10 6.07 -1.12 0.29
N LEU A 11 5.17 -1.35 1.25
CA LEU A 11 5.32 -0.92 2.64
C LEU A 11 5.44 -2.14 3.55
N LEU A 12 6.48 -2.15 4.39
CA LEU A 12 6.52 -3.01 5.57
C LEU A 12 5.99 -2.22 6.76
N VAL A 13 4.89 -2.68 7.34
CA VAL A 13 4.19 -2.05 8.46
C VAL A 13 4.35 -2.91 9.70
N GLU A 14 4.93 -2.33 10.74
CA GLU A 14 5.13 -2.97 12.04
C GLU A 14 4.25 -2.27 13.08
N ILE A 15 3.28 -3.01 13.63
CA ILE A 15 2.27 -2.50 14.54
C ILE A 15 1.80 -3.61 15.48
N ALA A 16 1.67 -3.30 16.77
CA ALA A 16 1.25 -4.23 17.82
C ALA A 16 1.95 -5.61 17.74
N GLU A 17 3.29 -5.59 17.63
CA GLU A 17 4.16 -6.78 17.54
C GLU A 17 3.93 -7.66 16.30
N ARG A 18 3.25 -7.13 15.27
CA ARG A 18 3.06 -7.81 13.98
C ARG A 18 3.76 -7.07 12.86
N ARG A 19 4.14 -7.83 11.83
CA ARG A 19 4.78 -7.34 10.61
C ARG A 19 3.94 -7.72 9.41
N LEU A 20 3.40 -6.71 8.73
CA LEU A 20 2.55 -6.87 7.56
C LEU A 20 3.25 -6.24 6.36
N LEU A 21 3.43 -7.02 5.30
CA LEU A 21 4.04 -6.58 4.04
C LEU A 21 2.95 -6.30 3.03
N VAL A 22 2.88 -5.06 2.53
CA VAL A 22 1.89 -4.64 1.54
C VAL A 22 2.59 -4.51 0.18
N ASP A 23 1.96 -5.02 -0.88
CA ASP A 23 2.35 -4.88 -2.30
C ASP A 23 3.84 -5.15 -2.63
N PRO A 24 4.36 -6.37 -2.34
CA PRO A 24 5.72 -6.76 -2.71
C PRO A 24 5.88 -7.04 -4.22
N GLY A 25 5.86 -5.97 -5.01
CA GLY A 25 5.98 -6.03 -6.47
C GLY A 25 7.40 -5.99 -7.03
N THR A 26 7.50 -6.04 -8.36
CA THR A 26 8.75 -6.18 -9.12
C THR A 26 9.73 -5.03 -8.91
N PHE A 27 9.26 -3.85 -8.52
CA PHE A 27 10.11 -2.67 -8.27
C PHE A 27 10.67 -2.63 -6.85
N THR A 28 10.32 -3.62 -6.03
CA THR A 28 10.79 -3.73 -4.64
C THR A 28 12.04 -4.62 -4.58
N PRO A 29 13.21 -4.08 -4.20
CA PRO A 29 14.41 -4.89 -4.00
C PRO A 29 14.35 -5.67 -2.67
N GLY A 30 14.81 -6.94 -2.70
CA GLY A 30 15.14 -7.71 -1.50
C GLY A 30 13.96 -8.11 -0.59
N PHE A 31 12.71 -7.87 -0.99
CA PHE A 31 11.56 -8.23 -0.16
C PHE A 31 11.50 -9.74 0.09
N GLU A 32 11.98 -10.55 -0.86
CA GLU A 32 11.98 -12.01 -0.79
C GLU A 32 12.89 -12.59 0.29
N GLU A 33 13.74 -11.76 0.90
CA GLU A 33 14.65 -12.11 1.97
C GLU A 33 14.07 -11.82 3.37
N LEU A 34 12.94 -11.10 3.45
CA LEU A 34 12.31 -10.74 4.72
C LEU A 34 11.86 -11.97 5.53
N THR A 35 11.97 -11.87 6.84
CA THR A 35 11.52 -12.86 7.83
C THR A 35 10.52 -12.26 8.81
N ASP A 36 9.89 -13.12 9.60
CA ASP A 36 8.94 -12.78 10.66
C ASP A 36 7.73 -11.98 10.15
N ILE A 37 7.32 -12.23 8.91
CA ILE A 37 6.11 -11.64 8.31
C ILE A 37 4.89 -12.44 8.76
N ASP A 38 3.91 -11.75 9.34
CA ASP A 38 2.63 -12.34 9.75
C ASP A 38 1.62 -12.35 8.60
N ALA A 39 1.66 -11.34 7.74
CA ALA A 39 0.75 -11.21 6.60
C ALA A 39 1.42 -10.56 5.40
N VAL A 40 1.15 -11.09 4.21
CA VAL A 40 1.42 -10.47 2.92
C VAL A 40 0.09 -10.04 2.33
N LEU A 41 -0.07 -8.74 2.12
CA LEU A 41 -1.29 -8.10 1.64
C LEU A 41 -1.05 -7.56 0.23
N VAL A 42 -1.88 -7.96 -0.72
CA VAL A 42 -1.76 -7.55 -2.12
C VAL A 42 -3.03 -6.82 -2.54
N THR A 43 -2.89 -5.60 -3.05
CA THR A 43 -4.03 -4.78 -3.46
C THR A 43 -4.59 -5.20 -4.81
N HIS A 44 -3.74 -5.59 -5.76
CA HIS A 44 -4.13 -6.09 -7.09
C HIS A 44 -2.98 -6.82 -7.83
N GLN A 45 -3.31 -7.41 -8.99
CA GLN A 45 -2.44 -8.37 -9.71
C GLN A 45 -1.32 -7.76 -10.56
N HIS A 46 -1.16 -6.44 -10.64
CA HIS A 46 -0.11 -5.88 -11.50
C HIS A 46 1.29 -6.21 -10.97
N PRO A 47 2.28 -6.43 -11.87
CA PRO A 47 3.61 -6.88 -11.47
C PRO A 47 4.32 -5.97 -10.47
N ASP A 48 4.14 -4.66 -10.57
CA ASP A 48 4.70 -3.64 -9.68
C ASP A 48 4.07 -3.61 -8.28
N HIS A 49 2.98 -4.35 -8.06
CA HIS A 49 2.35 -4.62 -6.76
C HIS A 49 2.51 -6.07 -6.29
N LEU A 50 2.69 -7.01 -7.23
CA LEU A 50 2.86 -8.42 -6.94
C LEU A 50 3.89 -9.08 -7.87
N ASP A 51 5.05 -9.42 -7.32
CA ASP A 51 6.03 -10.24 -8.00
C ASP A 51 5.77 -11.73 -7.71
N GLN A 52 4.97 -12.36 -8.57
CA GLN A 52 4.61 -13.77 -8.43
C GLN A 52 5.81 -14.73 -8.56
N GLU A 53 6.90 -14.31 -9.20
CA GLU A 53 8.11 -15.12 -9.35
C GLU A 53 8.90 -15.17 -8.04
N ARG A 54 9.03 -14.03 -7.36
CA ARG A 54 9.76 -13.90 -6.10
C ARG A 54 8.92 -14.22 -4.85
N LEU A 55 7.60 -14.15 -4.93
CA LEU A 55 6.68 -14.46 -3.82
C LEU A 55 6.94 -15.82 -3.13
N PRO A 56 7.17 -16.95 -3.84
CA PRO A 56 7.46 -18.23 -3.19
C PRO A 56 8.69 -18.20 -2.27
N TYR A 57 9.70 -17.38 -2.57
CA TYR A 57 10.92 -17.27 -1.76
C TYR A 57 10.65 -16.55 -0.44
N LEU A 58 9.77 -15.54 -0.44
CA LEU A 58 9.27 -14.87 0.75
C LEU A 58 8.46 -15.86 1.61
N LEU A 59 7.47 -16.54 1.02
CA LEU A 59 6.57 -17.41 1.78
C LEU A 59 7.28 -18.62 2.40
N ARG A 60 8.31 -19.18 1.73
CA ARG A 60 9.14 -20.25 2.30
C ARG A 60 9.91 -19.83 3.55
N ARG A 61 10.28 -18.56 3.67
CA ARG A 61 10.93 -18.01 4.87
C ARG A 61 9.93 -17.68 5.98
N ASN A 62 8.66 -17.54 5.64
CA ASN A 62 7.59 -17.12 6.52
C ASN A 62 6.43 -18.10 6.46
N THR A 63 6.66 -19.35 6.87
CA THR A 63 5.67 -20.44 6.72
C THR A 63 4.38 -20.23 7.50
N GLY A 64 4.36 -19.30 8.45
CA GLY A 64 3.17 -18.89 9.19
C GLY A 64 2.46 -17.66 8.61
N ALA A 65 3.02 -17.01 7.59
CA ALA A 65 2.44 -15.82 6.98
C ALA A 65 1.13 -16.16 6.27
N ARG A 66 0.12 -15.31 6.44
CA ARG A 66 -1.09 -15.34 5.61
C ARG A 66 -0.89 -14.53 4.36
N LEU A 67 -1.26 -15.07 3.20
CA LEU A 67 -1.33 -14.31 1.95
C LEU A 67 -2.77 -13.90 1.70
N LEU A 68 -3.01 -12.60 1.52
CA LEU A 68 -4.31 -12.04 1.24
C LEU A 68 -4.24 -11.13 0.02
N SER A 69 -5.21 -11.23 -0.88
CA SER A 69 -5.29 -10.37 -2.06
C SER A 69 -6.72 -10.04 -2.45
N ASP A 70 -6.92 -9.09 -3.37
CA ASP A 70 -8.23 -8.89 -4.02
C ASP A 70 -8.70 -10.17 -4.76
N PRO A 71 -9.99 -10.24 -5.15
CA PRO A 71 -10.59 -11.46 -5.68
C PRO A 71 -9.98 -11.95 -6.99
N GLU A 72 -9.62 -11.05 -7.91
CA GLU A 72 -9.05 -11.44 -9.20
C GLU A 72 -7.66 -12.02 -9.01
N THR A 73 -6.82 -11.35 -8.21
CA THR A 73 -5.49 -11.85 -7.85
C THR A 73 -5.56 -13.17 -7.09
N ALA A 74 -6.52 -13.32 -6.16
CA ALA A 74 -6.66 -14.54 -5.37
C ALA A 74 -7.03 -15.73 -6.27
N ALA A 75 -7.87 -15.52 -7.29
CA ALA A 75 -8.17 -16.54 -8.28
C ALA A 75 -6.93 -16.97 -9.07
N GLN A 76 -6.14 -16.02 -9.59
CA GLN A 76 -4.90 -16.31 -10.32
C GLN A 76 -3.88 -17.06 -9.45
N LEU A 77 -3.67 -16.62 -8.22
CA LEU A 77 -2.75 -17.25 -7.28
C LEU A 77 -3.18 -18.69 -6.93
N ARG A 78 -4.49 -18.97 -6.84
CA ARG A 78 -4.99 -20.34 -6.62
C ARG A 78 -4.72 -21.26 -7.82
N GLU A 79 -4.73 -20.76 -9.05
CA GLU A 79 -4.32 -21.54 -10.23
C GLU A 79 -2.85 -21.98 -10.13
N HIS A 80 -2.02 -21.15 -9.51
CA HIS A 80 -0.63 -21.44 -9.17
C HIS A 80 -0.43 -22.15 -7.83
N ARG A 81 -1.52 -22.61 -7.19
CA ARG A 81 -1.54 -23.39 -5.94
C ARG A 81 -1.01 -22.64 -4.71
N PHE A 82 -1.08 -21.31 -4.71
CA PHE A 82 -0.87 -20.55 -3.48
C PHE A 82 -2.06 -20.72 -2.53
N ASP A 83 -1.79 -20.81 -1.24
CA ASP A 83 -2.80 -20.69 -0.19
C ASP A 83 -3.05 -19.19 0.06
N VAL A 84 -4.15 -18.67 -0.49
CA VAL A 84 -4.48 -17.24 -0.48
C VAL A 84 -5.93 -17.02 -0.05
N ASP A 85 -6.10 -16.08 0.86
CA ASP A 85 -7.40 -15.56 1.23
C ASP A 85 -7.80 -14.38 0.36
N GLU A 86 -9.09 -14.29 0.09
CA GLU A 86 -9.66 -13.22 -0.72
C GLU A 86 -10.10 -12.02 0.14
N LEU A 87 -9.88 -10.82 -0.38
CA LEU A 87 -10.30 -9.55 0.19
C LEU A 87 -11.33 -8.86 -0.73
N PRO A 88 -12.56 -8.57 -0.28
CA PRO A 88 -13.12 -8.87 1.04
C PRO A 88 -13.93 -10.18 1.07
N SER A 89 -13.37 -11.28 1.57
CA SER A 89 -14.19 -12.39 2.11
C SER A 89 -14.70 -12.10 3.53
N ARG A 90 -14.11 -11.10 4.20
CA ARG A 90 -14.46 -10.60 5.52
C ARG A 90 -14.36 -9.08 5.54
N LEU A 91 -15.19 -8.43 6.36
CA LEU A 91 -15.15 -6.99 6.59
C LEU A 91 -13.92 -6.54 7.40
N LEU A 92 -13.29 -7.47 8.12
CA LEU A 92 -12.17 -7.20 9.02
C LEU A 92 -11.34 -8.47 9.21
N TRP A 93 -10.02 -8.33 9.12
CA TRP A 93 -9.04 -9.36 9.39
C TRP A 93 -8.22 -8.98 10.62
N LYS A 94 -7.86 -9.98 11.44
CA LYS A 94 -7.11 -9.76 12.68
C LYS A 94 -5.83 -10.57 12.72
N PHE A 95 -4.75 -9.90 13.11
CA PHE A 95 -3.44 -10.48 13.40
C PHE A 95 -3.05 -10.03 14.80
N GLY A 96 -3.42 -10.80 15.83
CA GLY A 96 -3.40 -10.30 17.20
C GLY A 96 -4.30 -9.07 17.34
N ASP A 97 -3.73 -7.97 17.84
CA ASP A 97 -4.43 -6.68 17.99
C ASP A 97 -4.47 -5.84 16.71
N VAL A 98 -3.76 -6.25 15.65
CA VAL A 98 -3.78 -5.56 14.37
C VAL A 98 -5.06 -5.88 13.61
N GLU A 99 -5.72 -4.85 13.13
CA GLU A 99 -6.89 -4.93 12.27
C GLU A 99 -6.54 -4.51 10.84
N VAL A 100 -6.91 -5.33 9.86
CA VAL A 100 -6.82 -5.03 8.43
C VAL A 100 -8.24 -4.98 7.87
N ARG A 101 -8.65 -3.81 7.41
CA ARG A 101 -9.96 -3.56 6.79
C ARG A 101 -9.79 -3.39 5.29
N PRO A 102 -10.27 -4.35 4.47
CA PRO A 102 -10.29 -4.20 3.02
C PRO A 102 -11.42 -3.27 2.56
N HIS A 103 -11.13 -2.50 1.53
CA HIS A 103 -12.07 -1.61 0.84
C HIS A 103 -12.08 -1.99 -0.63
N LEU A 104 -13.11 -2.71 -1.05
CA LEU A 104 -13.23 -3.15 -2.44
C LEU A 104 -13.42 -1.92 -3.33
N GLY A 105 -12.59 -1.83 -4.36
CA GLY A 105 -12.69 -0.82 -5.40
C GLY A 105 -12.21 -1.40 -6.72
N ALA A 106 -11.77 -0.50 -7.59
CA ALA A 106 -11.21 -0.85 -8.88
C ALA A 106 -10.00 0.03 -9.15
N HIS A 107 -9.01 -0.52 -9.85
CA HIS A 107 -7.80 0.19 -10.24
C HIS A 107 -8.15 1.44 -11.03
N ALA A 108 -7.47 2.58 -10.88
CA ALA A 108 -7.74 3.79 -11.66
C ALA A 108 -7.74 3.51 -13.19
N VAL A 109 -8.49 4.30 -13.97
CA VAL A 109 -8.62 4.03 -15.40
C VAL A 109 -7.28 4.27 -16.10
N ILE A 110 -6.66 3.21 -16.65
CA ILE A 110 -5.44 3.31 -17.46
C ILE A 110 -5.76 3.91 -18.83
N HIS A 111 -6.73 3.33 -19.52
CA HIS A 111 -7.20 3.77 -20.83
C HIS A 111 -8.62 3.26 -21.07
N ALA A 112 -9.43 3.98 -21.86
CA ALA A 112 -10.82 3.61 -22.14
C ALA A 112 -10.97 2.26 -22.88
N ASP A 113 -9.93 1.85 -23.62
CA ASP A 113 -9.91 0.59 -24.38
C ASP A 113 -9.39 -0.61 -23.57
N MET A 114 -8.99 -0.39 -22.31
CA MET A 114 -8.51 -1.46 -21.42
C MET A 114 -9.57 -1.77 -20.36
N PRO A 115 -9.89 -3.05 -20.11
CA PRO A 115 -10.73 -3.42 -18.98
C PRO A 115 -10.15 -2.91 -17.67
N ARG A 116 -11.01 -2.33 -16.82
CA ARG A 116 -10.65 -1.94 -15.45
C ARG A 116 -10.65 -3.20 -14.59
N ILE A 117 -9.54 -3.48 -13.91
CA ILE A 117 -9.39 -4.63 -13.02
C ILE A 117 -9.76 -4.26 -11.57
N GLY A 118 -10.02 -5.28 -10.76
CA GLY A 118 -10.17 -5.15 -9.32
C GLY A 118 -8.97 -4.49 -8.63
N ASN A 119 -9.23 -3.76 -7.56
CA ASN A 119 -8.23 -3.26 -6.63
C ASN A 119 -8.86 -3.15 -5.24
N THR A 120 -8.22 -3.72 -4.23
CA THR A 120 -8.67 -3.60 -2.84
C THR A 120 -7.74 -2.69 -2.06
N GLY A 121 -8.25 -1.53 -1.61
CA GLY A 121 -7.55 -0.68 -0.65
C GLY A 121 -7.55 -1.30 0.75
N LEU A 122 -6.56 -0.94 1.57
CA LEU A 122 -6.32 -1.59 2.87
C LEU A 122 -6.14 -0.55 3.96
N THR A 123 -6.99 -0.55 5.00
CA THR A 123 -6.72 0.19 6.23
C THR A 123 -6.12 -0.75 7.28
N LEU A 124 -4.93 -0.39 7.78
CA LEU A 124 -4.23 -1.08 8.86
C LEU A 124 -4.30 -0.23 10.13
N SER A 125 -4.69 -0.82 11.26
CA SER A 125 -4.75 -0.12 12.54
C SER A 125 -4.57 -1.09 13.72
N ALA A 126 -4.39 -0.52 14.91
CA ALA A 126 -4.46 -1.25 16.18
C ALA A 126 -5.10 -0.34 17.24
N PRO A 127 -5.68 -0.90 18.32
CA PRO A 127 -6.32 -0.13 19.39
C PRO A 127 -5.42 0.99 19.94
N GLY A 128 -5.94 2.21 19.99
CA GLY A 128 -5.24 3.38 20.53
C GLY A 128 -4.07 3.91 19.67
N GLY A 129 -3.83 3.32 18.49
CA GLY A 129 -2.81 3.73 17.53
C GLY A 129 -3.37 4.49 16.33
N MET A 130 -2.45 4.93 15.46
CA MET A 130 -2.78 5.53 14.17
C MET A 130 -3.29 4.48 13.19
N SER A 131 -4.12 4.91 12.25
CA SER A 131 -4.59 4.14 11.10
C SER A 131 -3.86 4.56 9.82
N LEU A 132 -3.45 3.58 9.01
CA LEU A 132 -2.80 3.78 7.72
C LEU A 132 -3.68 3.19 6.62
N PHE A 133 -4.02 3.97 5.62
CA PHE A 133 -4.68 3.51 4.40
C PHE A 133 -3.69 3.37 3.24
N HIS A 134 -3.62 2.18 2.65
CA HIS A 134 -2.92 1.89 1.41
C HIS A 134 -3.92 1.69 0.27
N PRO A 135 -3.99 2.58 -0.73
CA PRO A 135 -5.02 2.50 -1.76
C PRO A 135 -4.73 1.48 -2.85
N GLY A 136 -3.48 1.00 -2.97
CA GLY A 136 -3.02 0.41 -4.22
C GLY A 136 -3.08 1.47 -5.33
N ASP A 137 -3.68 1.12 -6.45
CA ASP A 137 -3.79 1.98 -7.64
C ASP A 137 -5.18 2.60 -7.80
N ALA A 138 -5.95 2.68 -6.72
CA ALA A 138 -7.27 3.31 -6.73
C ALA A 138 -7.25 4.71 -6.09
N LEU A 139 -7.76 5.71 -6.81
CA LEU A 139 -7.86 7.09 -6.31
C LEU A 139 -9.30 7.49 -5.92
N ASP A 140 -10.28 6.59 -6.08
CA ASP A 140 -11.70 6.83 -5.81
C ASP A 140 -12.24 6.11 -4.56
N ILE A 141 -11.47 5.20 -3.96
CA ILE A 141 -11.85 4.53 -2.70
C ILE A 141 -11.96 5.55 -1.56
N ASP A 142 -13.00 5.40 -0.74
CA ASP A 142 -13.20 6.14 0.52
C ASP A 142 -13.09 5.17 1.69
N PRO A 143 -11.98 5.19 2.46
CA PRO A 143 -11.79 4.33 3.62
C PRO A 143 -12.50 4.83 4.88
N GLY A 144 -13.18 5.98 4.82
CA GLY A 144 -13.59 6.77 5.99
C GLY A 144 -12.42 7.56 6.58
N SER A 145 -12.57 7.98 7.84
CA SER A 145 -11.53 8.74 8.54
C SER A 145 -10.29 7.87 8.81
N VAL A 146 -9.13 8.33 8.36
CA VAL A 146 -7.82 7.68 8.56
C VAL A 146 -6.75 8.72 8.91
N ASP A 147 -5.77 8.34 9.73
CA ASP A 147 -4.70 9.26 10.15
C ASP A 147 -3.66 9.48 9.05
N VAL A 148 -3.32 8.40 8.33
CA VAL A 148 -2.26 8.37 7.32
C VAL A 148 -2.76 7.73 6.04
N VAL A 149 -2.42 8.33 4.90
CA VAL A 149 -2.71 7.79 3.57
C VAL A 149 -1.42 7.59 2.79
N ALA A 150 -1.21 6.40 2.24
CA ALA A 150 -0.22 6.20 1.18
C ALA A 150 -0.75 6.77 -0.14
N VAL A 151 0.07 7.52 -0.87
CA VAL A 151 -0.37 8.30 -2.04
C VAL A 151 0.45 7.90 -3.27
N PRO A 152 -0.17 7.29 -4.28
CA PRO A 152 0.45 7.11 -5.59
C PRO A 152 0.79 8.47 -6.18
N VAL A 153 2.09 8.79 -6.26
CA VAL A 153 2.53 10.12 -6.73
C VAL A 153 2.72 10.20 -8.24
N ASN A 154 2.94 9.06 -8.91
CA ASN A 154 3.09 9.02 -10.35
C ASN A 154 2.76 7.64 -10.92
N ALA A 155 1.94 7.59 -11.95
CA ALA A 155 1.74 6.40 -12.75
C ALA A 155 1.33 6.79 -14.18
N PRO A 156 1.38 5.87 -15.15
CA PRO A 156 0.84 6.11 -16.50
C PRO A 156 -0.65 6.47 -16.49
N TRP A 157 -1.37 6.06 -15.45
CA TRP A 157 -2.82 6.15 -15.31
C TRP A 157 -3.32 7.33 -14.45
N CYS A 158 -2.43 8.14 -13.85
CA CYS A 158 -2.83 9.31 -13.08
C CYS A 158 -2.09 10.60 -13.47
N ALA A 159 -2.79 11.72 -13.34
CA ALA A 159 -2.21 13.04 -13.28
C ALA A 159 -1.95 13.45 -11.82
N MET A 160 -0.90 14.24 -11.59
CA MET A 160 -0.55 14.78 -10.26
C MET A 160 -1.72 15.47 -9.55
N LYS A 161 -2.60 16.15 -10.32
CA LYS A 161 -3.80 16.81 -9.78
C LYS A 161 -4.76 15.81 -9.11
N GLU A 162 -4.83 14.58 -9.61
CA GLU A 162 -5.71 13.54 -9.08
C GLU A 162 -5.17 13.01 -7.75
N SER A 163 -3.84 12.89 -7.61
CA SER A 163 -3.20 12.60 -6.33
C SER A 163 -3.43 13.72 -5.31
N VAL A 164 -3.40 15.00 -5.74
CA VAL A 164 -3.73 16.15 -4.88
C VAL A 164 -5.20 16.09 -4.43
N ASP A 165 -6.12 15.87 -5.37
CA ASP A 165 -7.55 15.80 -5.09
C ASP A 165 -7.87 14.60 -4.19
N PHE A 166 -7.16 13.49 -4.36
CA PHE A 166 -7.24 12.32 -3.50
C PHE A 166 -6.85 12.63 -2.05
N VAL A 167 -5.70 13.26 -1.83
CA VAL A 167 -5.26 13.66 -0.47
C VAL A 167 -6.24 14.64 0.16
N ARG A 168 -6.68 15.66 -0.59
CA ARG A 168 -7.65 16.66 -0.09
C ARG A 168 -9.00 16.05 0.26
N ARG A 169 -9.48 15.11 -0.55
CA ARG A 169 -10.76 14.42 -0.34
C ARG A 169 -10.75 13.61 0.95
N LEU A 170 -9.64 12.91 1.22
CA LEU A 170 -9.50 12.09 2.42
C LEU A 170 -9.11 12.90 3.66
N ALA A 171 -8.49 14.07 3.48
CA ALA A 171 -8.05 14.98 4.53
C ALA A 171 -7.33 14.28 5.71
N PRO A 172 -6.30 13.45 5.44
CA PRO A 172 -5.57 12.76 6.50
C PRO A 172 -4.71 13.76 7.28
N SER A 173 -4.24 13.39 8.47
CA SER A 173 -3.21 14.19 9.16
C SER A 173 -1.86 14.12 8.45
N MET A 174 -1.61 13.06 7.70
CA MET A 174 -0.32 12.81 7.05
C MET A 174 -0.48 11.98 5.77
N PHE A 175 0.46 12.13 4.84
CA PHE A 175 0.58 11.21 3.72
C PHE A 175 2.01 10.68 3.51
N ILE A 176 2.09 9.47 2.98
CA ILE A 176 3.33 8.78 2.61
C ILE A 176 3.35 8.61 1.09
N PRO A 177 4.33 9.18 0.37
CA PRO A 177 4.48 8.95 -1.07
C PRO A 177 4.74 7.47 -1.38
N ILE A 178 4.00 6.92 -2.33
CA ILE A 178 4.25 5.62 -2.97
C ILE A 178 4.19 5.78 -4.49
N HIS A 179 4.46 4.69 -5.22
CA HIS A 179 4.37 4.65 -6.69
C HIS A 179 5.33 5.66 -7.36
N ASP A 180 6.56 5.78 -6.85
CA ASP A 180 7.58 6.73 -7.32
C ASP A 180 8.70 6.08 -8.14
N GLY A 181 8.76 4.75 -8.20
CA GLY A 181 9.81 3.97 -8.87
C GLY A 181 10.02 4.25 -10.37
N LEU A 182 9.05 4.87 -11.07
CA LEU A 182 9.21 5.30 -12.47
C LEU A 182 9.97 6.64 -12.61
N LEU A 183 10.11 7.40 -11.52
CA LEU A 183 10.63 8.75 -11.55
C LEU A 183 12.14 8.79 -11.31
N ALA A 184 12.84 9.55 -12.15
CA ALA A 184 14.17 10.05 -11.79
C ALA A 184 14.07 11.01 -10.58
N PRO A 185 15.16 11.22 -9.83
CA PRO A 185 15.13 12.03 -8.59
C PRO A 185 14.52 13.43 -8.76
N ARG A 186 14.80 14.12 -9.87
CA ARG A 186 14.23 15.44 -10.18
C ARG A 186 12.71 15.38 -10.38
N GLY A 187 12.23 14.33 -11.05
CA GLY A 187 10.80 14.10 -11.26
C GLY A 187 10.11 13.84 -9.93
N ARG A 188 10.67 12.95 -9.10
CA ARG A 188 10.14 12.65 -7.76
C ARG A 188 10.01 13.90 -6.90
N GLN A 189 11.06 14.73 -6.85
CA GLN A 189 11.03 15.99 -6.11
C GLN A 189 9.90 16.92 -6.57
N LEU A 190 9.65 17.00 -7.88
CA LEU A 190 8.56 17.80 -8.43
C LEU A 190 7.20 17.27 -7.99
N TYR A 191 6.92 15.97 -8.18
CA TYR A 191 5.63 15.38 -7.86
C TYR A 191 5.33 15.45 -6.35
N VAL A 192 6.25 14.95 -5.52
CA VAL A 192 6.08 14.95 -4.06
C VAL A 192 5.93 16.37 -3.52
N GLY A 193 6.79 17.31 -3.95
CA GLY A 193 6.75 18.68 -3.44
C GLY A 193 5.51 19.47 -3.90
N GLN A 194 4.94 19.16 -5.05
CA GLN A 194 3.68 19.78 -5.48
C GLN A 194 2.47 19.19 -4.77
N ILE A 195 2.46 17.87 -4.54
CA ILE A 195 1.41 17.23 -3.75
C ILE A 195 1.43 17.79 -2.32
N ASP A 196 2.60 17.84 -1.68
CA ASP A 196 2.77 18.42 -0.34
C ASP A 196 2.25 19.86 -0.25
N ARG A 197 2.69 20.74 -1.17
CA ARG A 197 2.24 22.14 -1.21
C ARG A 197 0.71 22.28 -1.34
N LEU A 198 0.06 21.35 -2.03
CA LEU A 198 -1.36 21.44 -2.35
C LEU A 198 -2.23 20.56 -1.46
N ALA A 199 -1.68 19.65 -0.66
CA ALA A 199 -2.41 18.67 0.15
C ALA A 199 -3.39 19.32 1.14
N GLY A 200 -3.04 20.49 1.67
CA GLY A 200 -3.80 21.23 2.68
C GLY A 200 -2.90 21.60 3.85
N GLU A 201 -3.19 22.71 4.54
CA GLU A 201 -2.30 23.26 5.59
C GLU A 201 -2.16 22.33 6.81
N GLU A 202 -3.14 21.48 7.05
CA GLU A 202 -3.17 20.53 8.18
C GLU A 202 -2.61 19.14 7.83
N VAL A 203 -2.17 18.94 6.58
CA VAL A 203 -1.65 17.64 6.10
C VAL A 203 -0.13 17.69 6.04
N SER A 204 0.54 16.78 6.75
CA SER A 204 2.01 16.68 6.72
C SER A 204 2.52 15.60 5.75
N LEU A 205 3.55 15.90 4.97
CA LEU A 205 4.31 14.89 4.23
C LEU A 205 5.24 14.10 5.18
N CYS A 206 5.13 12.77 5.17
CA CYS A 206 6.10 11.87 5.78
C CYS A 206 6.79 11.05 4.68
N ASP A 207 7.85 11.62 4.11
CA ASP A 207 8.66 10.94 3.09
C ASP A 207 9.59 9.90 3.75
N LEU A 208 9.37 8.64 3.40
CA LEU A 208 10.06 7.47 3.96
C LEU A 208 11.17 6.93 3.05
N ALA A 209 11.26 7.41 1.81
CA ALA A 209 12.14 6.81 0.82
C ALA A 209 13.61 6.83 1.27
N GLY A 210 14.22 5.64 1.34
CA GLY A 210 15.62 5.47 1.72
C GLY A 210 15.92 5.67 3.22
N ARG A 211 14.92 5.82 4.09
CA ARG A 211 15.10 6.13 5.52
C ARG A 211 15.10 4.91 6.45
N GLY A 212 14.82 3.71 5.92
CA GLY A 212 14.60 2.52 6.76
C GLY A 212 13.30 2.64 7.57
N PRO A 213 13.19 1.94 8.72
CA PRO A 213 12.01 2.00 9.58
C PRO A 213 11.84 3.39 10.21
N VAL A 214 10.65 3.97 10.07
CA VAL A 214 10.29 5.27 10.66
C VAL A 214 9.06 5.10 11.56
N ASP A 215 9.16 5.57 12.80
CA ASP A 215 7.99 5.69 13.69
C ASP A 215 7.16 6.91 13.27
N LEU A 216 5.92 6.66 12.82
CA LEU A 216 5.04 7.72 12.32
C LEU A 216 4.61 8.72 13.40
N THR A 217 4.74 8.37 14.69
CA THR A 217 4.49 9.34 15.77
C THR A 217 5.51 10.48 15.78
N CYS A 218 6.69 10.27 15.21
CA CYS A 218 7.74 11.28 15.08
C CYS A 218 7.58 12.17 13.83
N CYS A 219 6.72 11.82 12.87
CA CYS A 219 6.50 12.62 11.65
C CYS A 219 5.53 13.82 11.88
N ARG A 220 5.07 14.09 13.11
CA ARG A 220 4.15 15.20 13.45
C ARG A 220 4.84 16.56 13.73
N SER A 221 6.10 16.75 13.30
CA SER A 221 6.90 17.94 13.60
C SER A 221 6.86 19.01 12.51
#